data_AF-A0A326RR83-F1
#
_entry.id   AF-A0A326RR83-F1
#
_cell.length_a   1.000
_cell.length_b   1.000
_cell.length_c   1.000
_cell.angle_alpha   90.00
_cell.angle_beta   90.00
_cell.angle_gamma   90.00
#
_symmetry.space_group_name_H-M   'P 1'
#
loop_
_entity.id
_entity.type
_entity.pdbx_description
1 polymer ?
#
loop_
_entity_poly.entity_id
_entity_poly.type
_entity_poly.pdbx_seq_one_letter_code
_entity_poly.pdbx_strand_id
1 'polypeptide(L)'
;MEKTIHDTYRELFTNWQQSGLSKASFCHREGISKASFYYWSKKFATDLPASNSPVGFSRIEVADPVLPTPVARITYPSGISVELFGPLDPDRIKALLV
;
A
#
# COMPACT_ATOMS: atom_id res chain seq x y z
N MET A 1 31.65 -28.08 15.09
CA MET A 1 31.27 -26.70 14.70
C MET A 1 30.35 -26.19 15.78
N GLU A 2 30.80 -25.22 16.57
CA GLU A 2 29.99 -24.63 17.63
C GLU A 2 29.02 -23.65 16.98
N LYS A 3 27.73 -24.01 16.90
CA LYS A 3 26.69 -23.07 16.43
C LYS A 3 26.62 -21.94 17.44
N THR A 4 26.95 -20.73 17.00
CA THR A 4 26.82 -19.54 17.85
C THR A 4 25.34 -19.28 18.14
N ILE A 5 25.05 -18.72 19.32
CA ILE A 5 23.68 -18.40 19.76
C ILE A 5 22.92 -17.59 18.69
N HIS A 6 23.62 -16.73 17.96
CA HIS A 6 23.08 -15.94 16.86
C HIS A 6 22.52 -16.79 15.72
N ASP A 7 23.23 -17.85 15.33
CA ASP A 7 22.85 -18.74 14.24
C ASP A 7 21.57 -19.53 14.59
N THR A 8 21.51 -20.05 15.81
CA THR A 8 20.33 -20.74 16.34
C THR A 8 19.09 -19.85 16.33
N TYR A 9 19.21 -18.59 16.75
CA TYR A 9 18.08 -17.66 16.74
C TYR A 9 17.64 -17.25 15.34
N ARG A 10 18.57 -17.26 14.36
CA ARG A 10 18.27 -16.99 12.96
C ARG A 10 17.49 -18.13 12.30
N GLU A 11 17.85 -19.38 12.61
CA GLU A 11 17.07 -20.56 12.22
C GLU A 11 15.65 -20.50 12.82
N LEU A 12 15.54 -20.23 14.12
CA LEU A 12 14.24 -20.07 14.79
C LEU A 12 13.39 -18.95 14.18
N PHE A 13 14.00 -17.82 13.82
CA PHE A 13 13.30 -16.72 13.18
C PHE A 13 12.77 -17.11 11.79
N THR A 14 13.56 -17.83 11.00
CA THR A 14 13.17 -18.32 9.68
C THR A 14 12.01 -19.34 9.79
N ASN A 15 12.11 -20.27 10.73
CA ASN A 15 11.06 -21.25 11.02
C ASN A 15 9.76 -20.57 11.46
N TRP A 16 9.86 -19.51 12.27
CA TRP A 16 8.70 -18.71 12.66
C TRP A 16 8.04 -18.05 11.45
N GLN A 17 8.81 -17.41 10.56
CA GLN A 17 8.27 -16.78 9.34
C GLN A 17 7.53 -17.78 8.44
N GLN A 18 8.07 -19.00 8.28
CA GLN A 18 7.42 -20.06 7.51
C GLN A 18 6.16 -20.62 8.19
N SER A 19 6.11 -20.61 9.52
CA SER A 19 4.99 -21.16 10.28
C SER A 19 3.69 -20.35 10.16
N GLY A 20 3.78 -19.06 9.83
CA GLY A 20 2.63 -18.13 9.82
C GLY A 20 1.97 -17.91 11.19
N LEU A 21 2.54 -18.43 12.28
CA LEU A 21 2.01 -18.29 13.62
C LEU A 21 2.33 -16.92 14.24
N SER A 22 1.55 -16.52 15.24
CA SER A 22 1.94 -15.39 16.08
C SER A 22 3.25 -15.68 16.82
N LYS A 23 4.06 -14.65 17.12
CA LYS A 23 5.31 -14.80 17.88
C LYS A 23 5.08 -15.51 19.22
N ALA A 24 3.98 -15.18 19.90
CA ALA A 24 3.62 -15.79 21.18
C ALA A 24 3.28 -17.28 21.06
N SER A 25 2.50 -17.65 20.04
CA SER A 25 2.13 -19.04 19.75
C SER A 25 3.35 -19.88 19.37
N PHE A 26 4.26 -19.30 18.57
CA PHE A 26 5.51 -19.94 18.19
C PHE A 26 6.42 -20.18 19.40
N CYS A 27 6.59 -19.17 20.28
CA CYS A 27 7.39 -19.34 21.50
C CYS A 27 6.85 -20.43 22.42
N HIS A 28 5.52 -20.52 22.54
CA HIS A 28 4.88 -21.57 23.33
C HIS A 28 5.11 -22.96 22.74
N ARG A 29 5.02 -23.10 21.42
CA ARG A 29 5.21 -24.39 20.73
C ARG A 29 6.64 -24.89 20.79
N GLU A 30 7.62 -24.01 20.58
CA GLU A 30 9.05 -24.36 20.54
C GLU A 30 9.71 -24.32 21.94
N GLY A 31 8.98 -23.95 23.00
CA GLY A 31 9.50 -23.90 24.36
C GLY A 31 10.57 -22.83 24.60
N ILE A 32 10.59 -21.76 23.80
CA ILE A 32 11.59 -20.68 23.86
C ILE A 32 11.07 -19.48 24.67
N SER A 33 12.00 -18.79 25.34
CA SER A 33 11.70 -17.57 26.08
C SER A 33 11.17 -16.48 25.15
N LYS A 34 9.96 -15.98 25.47
CA LYS A 34 9.35 -14.85 24.74
C LYS A 34 10.27 -13.63 24.72
N ALA A 35 10.93 -13.32 25.84
CA ALA A 35 11.80 -12.14 25.93
C ALA A 35 12.98 -12.23 24.95
N SER A 36 13.67 -13.38 24.93
CA SER A 36 14.81 -13.61 24.05
C SER A 36 14.38 -13.64 22.58
N PHE A 37 13.28 -14.33 22.27
CA PHE A 37 12.77 -14.40 20.90
C PHE A 37 12.31 -13.04 20.37
N TYR A 38 11.65 -12.22 21.20
CA TYR A 38 11.22 -10.87 20.80
C TYR A 38 12.42 -9.95 20.55
N TYR A 39 13.44 -10.02 21.39
CA TYR A 39 14.68 -9.27 21.19
C TYR A 39 15.35 -9.62 19.85
N TRP A 40 15.54 -10.91 19.59
CA TRP A 40 16.17 -11.38 18.35
C TRP A 40 15.30 -11.14 17.12
N SER A 41 13.97 -11.35 17.22
CA SER A 41 13.03 -11.05 16.14
C SER A 41 13.06 -9.57 15.75
N LYS A 42 13.15 -8.65 16.72
CA LYS A 42 13.30 -7.22 16.42
C LYS A 42 14.62 -6.94 15.71
N LYS A 43 15.71 -7.52 16.21
CA LYS A 43 17.05 -7.35 15.64
C LYS A 43 17.12 -7.81 14.17
N PHE A 44 16.59 -8.99 13.86
CA PHE A 44 16.57 -9.51 12.49
C PHE A 44 15.57 -8.80 11.58
N ALA A 45 14.47 -8.27 12.12
CA ALA A 45 13.54 -7.45 11.35
C ALA A 45 14.12 -6.09 10.95
N THR A 46 15.06 -5.54 11.73
CA THR A 46 15.77 -4.29 11.40
C THR A 46 16.88 -4.50 10.34
N ASP A 47 17.47 -5.70 10.26
CA ASP A 47 18.47 -6.05 9.23
C ASP A 47 17.85 -6.25 7.83
N LEU A 48 16.54 -6.52 7.75
CA LEU A 48 15.84 -6.51 6.47
C LEU A 48 15.69 -5.04 6.02
N PRO A 49 15.97 -4.70 4.74
CA PRO A 49 15.71 -3.36 4.23
C PRO A 49 14.26 -3.07 4.57
N ALA A 50 14.02 -2.04 5.40
CA ALA A 50 12.74 -1.76 6.01
C ALA A 50 11.66 -2.00 4.97
N SER A 51 10.97 -3.14 5.10
CA SER A 51 9.76 -3.34 4.33
C SER A 51 8.86 -2.27 4.91
N ASN A 52 8.76 -1.16 4.20
CA ASN A 52 7.89 -0.01 4.47
C ASN A 52 6.42 -0.44 4.31
N SER A 53 6.08 -1.63 4.77
CA SER A 53 4.73 -2.07 5.06
C SER A 53 4.41 -1.50 6.43
N PRO A 54 3.68 -0.38 6.51
CA PRO A 54 3.36 0.21 7.79
C PRO A 54 2.49 -0.80 8.53
N VAL A 55 2.94 -1.23 9.71
CA VAL A 55 2.08 -1.99 10.61
C VAL A 55 1.10 -0.97 11.21
N GLY A 56 0.00 -0.72 10.50
CA GLY A 56 -0.98 0.32 10.83
C GLY A 56 -1.50 1.04 9.59
N PHE A 57 -1.91 2.30 9.76
CA PHE A 57 -2.43 3.12 8.68
C PHE A 57 -1.32 3.49 7.70
N SER A 58 -1.53 3.18 6.42
CA SER A 58 -0.67 3.62 5.33
C SER A 58 -1.28 4.86 4.68
N ARG A 59 -0.45 5.87 4.38
CA ARG A 59 -0.88 7.03 3.61
C ARG A 59 -1.28 6.57 2.22
N ILE A 60 -2.56 6.72 1.87
CA ILE A 60 -3.01 6.57 0.49
C ILE A 60 -2.71 7.90 -0.19
N GLU A 61 -1.81 7.87 -1.19
CA GLU A 61 -1.74 8.97 -2.13
C GLU A 61 -3.00 8.90 -2.98
N VAL A 62 -3.95 9.79 -2.68
CA VAL A 62 -5.07 10.05 -3.56
C VAL A 62 -4.45 10.67 -4.80
N ALA A 63 -4.30 9.88 -5.86
CA ALA A 63 -4.01 10.44 -7.17
C ALA A 63 -5.06 11.53 -7.42
N ASP A 64 -4.60 12.75 -7.71
CA ASP A 64 -5.52 13.81 -8.11
C ASP A 64 -6.45 13.20 -9.16
N PRO A 65 -7.79 13.26 -8.98
CA PRO A 65 -8.66 12.82 -10.03
C PRO A 65 -8.25 13.61 -11.26
N VAL A 66 -7.73 12.92 -12.27
CA VAL A 66 -7.51 13.48 -13.60
C VAL A 66 -8.91 13.76 -14.12
N LEU A 67 -9.50 14.84 -13.65
CA LEU A 67 -10.76 15.34 -14.15
C LEU A 67 -10.47 15.66 -15.62
N PRO A 68 -11.20 15.05 -16.56
CA PRO A 68 -11.01 15.37 -17.96
C PRO A 68 -11.19 16.88 -18.11
N THR A 69 -10.19 17.57 -18.67
CA THR A 69 -10.33 19.00 -18.94
C THR A 69 -11.36 19.16 -20.07
N PRO A 70 -12.39 19.99 -19.88
CA PRO A 70 -13.37 20.22 -20.94
C PRO A 70 -12.66 20.87 -22.13
N VAL A 71 -12.91 20.36 -23.33
CA VAL A 71 -12.36 20.91 -24.57
C VAL A 71 -13.12 22.16 -25.03
N ALA A 72 -14.37 22.30 -24.62
CA ALA A 72 -15.20 23.48 -24.90
C ALA A 72 -16.33 23.61 -23.88
N ARG A 73 -16.79 24.84 -23.66
CA ARG A 73 -17.96 25.17 -22.85
C ARG A 73 -18.88 26.10 -23.63
N ILE A 74 -20.15 25.75 -23.72
CA ILE A 74 -21.20 26.55 -24.37
C ILE A 74 -22.09 27.14 -23.28
N THR A 75 -22.22 28.47 -23.26
CA THR A 75 -23.07 29.19 -22.32
C THR A 75 -24.25 29.79 -23.08
N TYR A 76 -25.47 29.41 -22.70
CA TYR A 76 -26.70 29.90 -23.31
C TYR A 76 -27.25 31.13 -22.57
N PRO A 77 -28.02 32.00 -23.25
CA PRO A 77 -28.69 33.15 -22.61
C PRO A 77 -29.63 32.77 -21.47
N SER A 78 -30.12 31.52 -21.46
CA SER A 78 -30.94 30.96 -20.37
C SER A 78 -30.16 30.66 -19.09
N GLY A 79 -28.83 30.86 -19.09
CA GLY A 79 -27.94 30.56 -17.96
C GLY A 79 -27.45 29.11 -17.90
N ILE A 80 -27.92 28.25 -18.81
CA ILE A 80 -27.44 26.86 -18.92
C ILE A 80 -26.01 26.87 -19.48
N SER A 81 -25.12 26.09 -18.89
CA SER A 81 -23.77 25.84 -19.39
C SER A 81 -23.62 24.37 -19.74
N VAL A 82 -23.11 24.07 -20.94
CA VAL A 82 -22.80 22.71 -21.38
C VAL A 82 -21.30 22.60 -21.55
N GLU A 83 -20.69 21.63 -20.87
CA GLU A 83 -19.26 21.33 -20.95
C GLU A 83 -19.06 20.07 -21.79
N LEU A 84 -18.15 20.14 -22.75
CA LEU A 84 -17.87 19.08 -23.70
C LEU A 84 -16.50 18.46 -23.39
N PHE A 85 -16.45 17.14 -23.30
CA PHE A 85 -15.25 16.37 -22.99
C PHE A 85 -15.00 15.35 -24.11
N GLY A 86 -13.81 15.37 -24.73
CA GLY A 86 -13.43 14.47 -25.82
C GLY A 86 -13.44 15.09 -27.22
N PRO A 87 -13.19 14.32 -28.29
CA PRO A 87 -13.13 14.83 -29.66
C PRO A 87 -14.49 15.35 -30.11
N LEU A 88 -14.52 16.59 -30.60
CA LEU A 88 -15.75 17.26 -30.99
C LEU A 88 -15.94 17.19 -32.50
N ASP A 89 -17.13 16.79 -32.92
CA ASP A 89 -17.58 16.87 -34.30
C ASP A 89 -18.24 18.25 -34.55
N PRO A 90 -17.77 19.02 -35.54
CA PRO A 90 -18.24 20.39 -35.76
C PRO A 90 -19.72 20.48 -36.15
N ASP A 91 -20.30 19.45 -36.79
CA ASP A 91 -21.73 19.44 -37.12
C ASP A 91 -22.59 19.20 -35.87
N ARG A 92 -22.12 18.39 -34.92
CA ARG A 92 -22.76 18.26 -33.60
C ARG A 92 -22.70 19.53 -32.76
N ILE A 93 -21.61 20.30 -32.83
CA ILE A 93 -21.51 21.60 -32.14
C ILE A 93 -22.53 22.58 -32.72
N LYS A 94 -22.63 22.68 -34.05
CA LYS A 94 -23.61 23.56 -34.70
C LYS A 94 -25.05 23.25 -34.30
N ALA A 95 -25.40 21.98 -34.15
CA ALA A 95 -26.74 21.59 -33.69
C ALA A 95 -27.07 22.06 -32.26
N LEU A 96 -26.06 22.37 -31.45
CA LEU A 96 -26.20 22.91 -30.10
C LEU A 96 -26.17 24.45 -30.08
N LEU A 97 -25.73 25.10 -31.14
CA LEU A 97 -25.79 26.55 -31.28
C LEU A 97 -27.17 26.92 -31.86
N VAL A 98 -28.15 27.09 -30.97
CA VAL A 98 -29.50 27.56 -31.30
C VAL A 98 -29.50 29.06 -31.58
#